data_AF-A0A1B6EK07-F1
#
_entry.id   AF-A0A1B6EK07-F1
#
_cell.length_a   1.000
_cell.length_b   1.000
_cell.length_c   1.000
_cell.angle_alpha   90.00
_cell.angle_beta   90.00
_cell.angle_gamma   90.00
#
_symmetry.space_group_name_H-M   'P 1'
#
loop_
_entity.id
_entity.type
_entity.pdbx_description
1 polymer ?
#
loop_
_entity_poly.entity_id
_entity_poly.type
_entity_poly.pdbx_seq_one_letter_code
_entity_poly.pdbx_strand_id
1 'polypeptide(L)'
;LYNNSGLVNMGMWFMQKWKKSGSLLQLALRDATDVRQTFLYKLSQRCHLSHFRHLLLCGSSQDRYVPLHSARIELCKAAVKDTCSLGAAYREMVHNILYPIINKP
;
A
#
# COMPACT_ATOMS: atom_id res chain seq x y z
N LEU A 1 4.71 -4.57 -3.07
CA LEU A 1 4.18 -5.42 -4.16
C LEU A 1 4.89 -5.16 -5.48
N TYR A 2 4.89 -3.93 -6.00
CA TYR A 2 5.52 -3.60 -7.29
C TYR A 2 6.89 -2.89 -7.18
N ASN A 3 7.70 -3.22 -6.17
CA ASN A 3 9.07 -2.70 -6.05
C ASN A 3 10.05 -3.68 -6.72
N ASN A 4 10.96 -3.16 -7.56
CA ASN A 4 11.85 -3.98 -8.40
C ASN A 4 13.27 -4.15 -7.78
N SER A 5 13.36 -4.16 -6.44
CA SER A 5 14.64 -4.23 -5.73
C SER A 5 14.81 -5.57 -5.00
N GLY A 6 15.52 -6.52 -5.62
CA GLY A 6 15.74 -7.86 -5.07
C GLY A 6 16.42 -7.87 -3.69
N LEU A 7 17.44 -7.03 -3.50
CA LEU A 7 18.15 -6.87 -2.22
C LEU A 7 17.25 -6.38 -1.08
N VAL A 8 16.32 -5.46 -1.38
CA VAL A 8 15.38 -4.90 -0.40
C VAL A 8 14.34 -5.93 0.01
N ASN A 9 13.85 -6.74 -0.94
CA ASN A 9 12.93 -7.85 -0.64
C ASN A 9 13.56 -8.92 0.25
N MET A 10 14.84 -9.27 0.02
CA MET A 10 15.56 -10.22 0.89
C MET A 10 15.80 -9.65 2.30
N GLY A 11 16.17 -8.38 2.41
CA GLY A 11 16.34 -7.70 3.70
C GLY A 11 15.04 -7.66 4.53
N MET A 12 13.91 -7.38 3.89
CA MET A 12 12.60 -7.41 4.56
C MET A 12 12.22 -8.82 5.05
N TRP A 13 12.48 -9.86 4.26
CA TRP A 13 12.22 -11.25 4.68
C TRP A 13 13.06 -11.63 5.92
N PHE A 14 14.35 -11.23 5.93
CA PHE A 14 15.23 -11.47 7.07
C PHE A 14 14.76 -10.73 8.33
N MET A 15 14.41 -9.44 8.21
CA MET A 15 13.89 -8.65 9.32
C MET A 15 12.55 -9.16 9.85
N GLN A 16 11.65 -9.65 8.98
CA GLN A 16 10.39 -10.29 9.39
C GLN A 16 10.64 -11.61 10.14
N LYS A 17 11.71 -12.35 9.81
CA LYS A 17 12.09 -13.58 10.51
C LYS A 17 12.72 -13.30 11.88
N TRP A 18 13.46 -12.18 12.01
CA TRP A 18 14.19 -11.82 13.23
C TRP A 18 13.40 -10.95 14.23
N LYS A 19 12.57 -10.01 13.76
CA LYS A 19 11.66 -9.24 14.60
C LYS A 19 10.24 -9.74 14.37
N LYS A 20 9.62 -10.33 15.40
CA LYS A 20 8.16 -10.61 15.46
C LYS A 20 7.34 -9.32 15.53
N SER A 21 7.56 -8.41 14.60
CA SER A 21 6.88 -7.12 14.56
C SER A 21 5.57 -7.29 13.81
N GLY A 22 4.44 -7.20 14.54
CA GLY A 22 3.11 -7.24 13.93
C GLY A 22 2.93 -6.17 12.85
N SER A 23 3.55 -4.98 13.01
CA SER A 23 3.48 -3.92 12.00
C SER A 23 4.21 -4.26 10.70
N LEU A 24 5.29 -5.06 10.74
CA LEU A 24 5.93 -5.56 9.51
C LEU A 24 5.04 -6.55 8.75
N LEU A 25 4.28 -7.40 9.47
CA LEU A 25 3.30 -8.29 8.86
C LEU A 25 2.14 -7.51 8.24
N GLN A 26 1.62 -6.51 8.95
CA GLN A 26 0.58 -5.61 8.45
C GLN A 26 1.04 -4.84 7.20
N LEU A 27 2.26 -4.30 7.22
CA LEU A 27 2.86 -3.58 6.09
C LEU A 27 3.04 -4.50 4.86
N ALA A 28 3.30 -5.78 5.09
CA ALA A 28 3.45 -6.79 4.05
C ALA A 28 2.13 -7.44 3.60
N LEU A 29 0.97 -7.04 4.16
CA LEU A 29 -0.34 -7.67 3.95
C LEU A 29 -0.36 -9.18 4.31
N ARG A 30 0.39 -9.56 5.36
CA ARG A 30 0.60 -10.94 5.81
C ARG A 30 0.07 -11.22 7.22
N ASP A 31 -0.63 -10.26 7.80
CA ASP A 31 -1.28 -10.38 9.11
C ASP A 31 -2.64 -11.13 9.05
N ALA A 32 -3.13 -11.46 7.85
CA ALA A 32 -4.30 -12.30 7.62
C ALA A 32 -4.11 -13.19 6.37
N THR A 33 -4.87 -14.29 6.27
CA THR A 33 -4.88 -15.17 5.10
C THR A 33 -5.61 -14.56 3.91
N ASP A 34 -6.76 -13.93 4.15
CA ASP A 34 -7.45 -13.11 3.17
C ASP A 34 -6.92 -11.67 3.21
N VAL A 35 -6.45 -11.18 2.06
CA VAL A 35 -5.96 -9.80 1.91
C VAL A 35 -7.00 -8.77 2.36
N ARG A 36 -8.30 -9.02 2.15
CA ARG A 36 -9.36 -8.09 2.56
C ARG A 36 -9.58 -8.05 4.07
N GLN A 37 -9.00 -9.00 4.79
CA GLN A 37 -9.02 -9.03 6.25
C GLN A 37 -7.78 -8.42 6.90
N THR A 38 -6.76 -8.09 6.11
CA THR A 38 -5.52 -7.45 6.59
C THR A 38 -5.79 -6.06 7.16
N PHE A 39 -4.95 -5.65 8.10
CA PHE A 39 -5.05 -4.36 8.76
C PHE A 39 -5.04 -3.20 7.76
N LEU A 40 -4.09 -3.18 6.81
CA LEU A 40 -3.98 -2.09 5.84
C LEU A 40 -5.17 -2.03 4.88
N TYR A 41 -5.73 -3.17 4.48
CA TYR A 41 -6.95 -3.17 3.68
C TYR A 41 -8.12 -2.53 4.44
N LYS A 42 -8.35 -2.94 5.69
CA LYS A 42 -9.40 -2.35 6.55
C LYS A 42 -9.15 -0.87 6.82
N LEU A 43 -7.88 -0.47 6.97
CA LEU A 43 -7.50 0.93 7.13
C LEU A 43 -7.84 1.76 5.89
N SER A 44 -7.66 1.21 4.68
CA SER A 44 -8.03 1.90 3.44
C SER A 44 -9.52 2.26 3.40
N GLN A 45 -10.39 1.40 3.94
CA GLN A 45 -11.84 1.61 4.02
C GLN A 45 -12.24 2.71 5.01
N ARG A 46 -11.36 3.06 5.95
CA ARG A 46 -11.59 4.06 7.02
C ARG A 46 -10.59 5.21 6.92
N CYS A 47 -10.26 5.62 5.70
CA CYS A 47 -9.30 6.68 5.46
C CYS A 47 -9.91 8.06 5.75
N HIS A 48 -9.32 8.81 6.68
CA HIS A 48 -9.78 10.17 7.05
C HIS A 48 -9.03 11.29 6.31
N LEU A 49 -8.32 10.98 5.21
CA LEU A 49 -7.60 12.00 4.45
C LEU A 49 -8.53 13.07 3.88
N SER A 50 -9.79 12.74 3.59
CA SER A 50 -10.80 13.70 3.14
C SER A 50 -11.11 14.81 4.16
N HIS A 51 -10.69 14.70 5.44
CA HIS A 51 -10.89 15.76 6.43
C HIS A 51 -9.94 16.95 6.23
N PHE A 52 -8.81 16.75 5.55
CA PHE A 52 -7.84 17.81 5.31
C PHE A 52 -8.28 18.69 4.13
N ARG A 53 -8.14 20.02 4.29
CA ARG A 53 -8.42 20.99 3.21
C ARG A 53 -7.34 20.97 2.13
N HIS A 54 -6.09 20.76 2.52
CA HIS A 54 -4.94 20.73 1.63
C HIS A 54 -4.13 19.46 1.91
N LEU A 55 -3.87 18.67 0.86
CA LEU A 55 -3.08 17.45 0.92
C LEU A 55 -1.96 17.55 -0.11
N LEU A 56 -0.72 17.36 0.33
CA LEU A 56 0.45 17.24 -0.52
C LEU A 56 1.02 15.83 -0.37
N LEU A 57 0.98 15.05 -1.44
CA LEU A 57 1.55 13.72 -1.49
C LEU A 57 2.88 13.78 -2.25
N CYS A 58 3.98 13.56 -1.53
CA CYS A 58 5.33 13.66 -2.09
C CYS A 58 5.99 12.28 -2.10
N GLY A 59 6.79 12.03 -3.13
CA GLY A 59 7.60 10.83 -3.24
C GLY A 59 8.91 11.16 -3.94
N SER A 60 9.98 10.42 -3.60
CA SER A 60 11.32 10.59 -4.16
C SER A 60 11.69 9.36 -4.98
N SER A 61 12.35 9.57 -6.14
CA SER A 61 12.91 8.47 -6.92
C SER A 61 14.16 7.85 -6.28
N GLN A 62 14.79 8.56 -5.34
CA GLN A 62 15.91 8.08 -4.55
C GLN A 62 15.46 7.20 -3.36
N ASP A 63 14.17 7.25 -2.99
CA ASP A 63 13.61 6.37 -1.97
C ASP A 63 13.51 4.93 -2.50
N ARG A 64 14.37 4.05 -1.99
CA ARG A 64 14.38 2.62 -2.36
C ARG A 64 13.45 1.76 -1.52
N TYR A 65 12.84 2.34 -0.48
CA TYR A 65 11.91 1.66 0.42
C TYR A 65 10.46 1.82 -0.03
N VAL A 66 10.03 3.04 -0.35
CA VAL A 66 8.64 3.34 -0.76
C VAL A 66 8.59 3.71 -2.24
N PRO A 67 7.95 2.90 -3.09
CA PRO A 67 7.78 3.25 -4.50
C PRO A 67 6.99 4.54 -4.70
N LEU A 68 7.36 5.34 -5.71
CA LEU A 68 6.70 6.62 -6.03
C LEU A 68 5.17 6.53 -6.10
N HIS A 69 4.65 5.50 -6.76
CA HIS A 69 3.22 5.29 -6.90
C HIS A 69 2.53 5.05 -5.54
N SER A 70 3.18 4.36 -4.61
CA SER A 70 2.65 4.17 -3.26
C SER A 70 2.67 5.46 -2.46
N ALA A 71 3.75 6.25 -2.56
CA ALA A 71 3.87 7.54 -1.86
C ALA A 71 2.80 8.56 -2.31
N ARG A 72 2.39 8.47 -3.57
CA ARG A 72 1.37 9.33 -4.19
C ARG A 72 -0.03 8.72 -4.21
N ILE A 73 -0.20 7.51 -3.67
CA ILE A 73 -1.48 6.78 -3.66
C ILE A 73 -2.02 6.64 -5.10
N GLU A 74 -1.15 6.25 -6.03
CA GLU A 74 -1.43 6.14 -7.46
C GLU A 74 -1.36 4.69 -7.93
N LEU A 75 -2.21 4.33 -8.91
CA LEU A 75 -2.13 3.03 -9.57
C LEU A 75 -1.00 3.02 -10.61
N CYS A 76 -0.04 2.11 -10.46
CA CYS A 76 1.00 1.89 -11.46
C CYS A 76 0.51 0.97 -12.59
N LYS A 77 1.17 1.00 -13.76
CA LYS A 77 0.82 0.18 -14.93
C LYS A 77 0.77 -1.33 -14.61
N ALA A 78 1.65 -1.81 -13.74
CA ALA A 78 1.66 -3.21 -13.30
C ALA A 78 0.41 -3.55 -12.48
N ALA A 79 0.04 -2.70 -11.53
CA ALA A 79 -1.15 -2.87 -10.70
C ALA A 79 -2.46 -2.89 -11.52
N VAL A 80 -2.54 -2.09 -12.57
CA VAL A 80 -3.72 -2.05 -13.46
C VAL A 80 -3.89 -3.36 -14.24
N LYS A 81 -2.78 -3.96 -14.68
CA LYS A 81 -2.76 -5.20 -15.45
C LYS A 81 -2.87 -6.46 -14.59
N ASP A 82 -2.74 -6.33 -13.28
CA ASP A 82 -2.75 -7.45 -12.35
C ASP A 82 -4.19 -7.93 -12.09
N THR A 83 -4.51 -9.10 -12.65
CA THR A 83 -5.82 -9.74 -12.53
C THR A 83 -5.91 -10.70 -11.36
N CYS A 84 -4.85 -10.87 -10.56
CA CYS A 84 -4.93 -11.72 -9.37
C CYS A 84 -5.78 -11.07 -8.28
N SER A 85 -6.22 -11.88 -7.31
CA SER A 85 -7.01 -11.40 -6.16
C SER A 85 -6.30 -10.31 -5.36
N LEU A 86 -4.96 -10.42 -5.24
CA LEU A 86 -4.13 -9.43 -4.56
C LEU A 86 -4.05 -8.11 -5.33
N GLY A 87 -3.95 -8.16 -6.66
CA GLY A 87 -3.98 -6.99 -7.55
C GLY A 87 -5.34 -6.29 -7.54
N ALA A 88 -6.43 -7.07 -7.49
CA ALA A 88 -7.78 -6.52 -7.30
C ALA A 88 -7.91 -5.81 -5.94
N ALA A 89 -7.49 -6.45 -4.85
CA ALA A 89 -7.53 -5.84 -3.52
C ALA A 89 -6.64 -4.58 -3.42
N TYR A 90 -5.49 -4.55 -4.09
CA TYR A 90 -4.65 -3.36 -4.17
C TYR A 90 -5.37 -2.19 -4.85
N ARG A 91 -6.05 -2.45 -5.97
CA ARG A 91 -6.85 -1.43 -6.67
C ARG A 91 -8.01 -0.93 -5.82
N GLU A 92 -8.69 -1.83 -5.11
CA GLU A 92 -9.75 -1.48 -4.15
C GLU A 92 -9.21 -0.57 -3.03
N MET A 93 -8.05 -0.86 -2.45
CA MET A 93 -7.45 -0.01 -1.39
C MET A 93 -7.14 1.40 -1.90
N VAL A 94 -6.55 1.54 -3.08
CA VAL A 94 -6.27 2.86 -3.68
C VAL A 94 -7.56 3.63 -3.93
N HIS A 95 -8.58 2.95 -4.45
CA HIS A 95 -9.90 3.54 -4.66
C HIS A 95 -10.55 4.00 -3.35
N ASN A 96 -10.52 3.17 -2.30
CA ASN A 96 -11.08 3.50 -0.99
C ASN A 96 -10.47 4.79 -0.40
N ILE A 97 -9.20 5.05 -0.68
CA ILE A 97 -8.50 6.24 -0.19
C ILE A 97 -8.78 7.46 -1.08
N LEU A 98 -8.67 7.33 -2.41
CA LEU A 98 -8.78 8.48 -3.32
C LEU A 98 -10.22 8.93 -3.55
N TYR A 99 -11.17 8.01 -3.63
CA TYR A 99 -12.56 8.34 -3.97
C TYR A 99 -13.18 9.39 -3.03
N PRO A 100 -13.04 9.29 -1.70
CA PRO A 100 -13.56 10.31 -0.78
C PRO A 100 -12.81 11.66 -0.83
N ILE A 101 -11.55 11.67 -1.29
CA ILE A 101 -10.75 12.90 -1.42
C ILE A 101 -11.20 13.68 -2.66
N ILE A 102 -11.41 12.97 -3.77
CA ILE A 102 -11.72 13.57 -5.07
C ILE A 102 -13.18 14.02 -5.14
N ASN A 103 -14.11 13.24 -4.58
CA ASN A 103 -15.55 13.49 -4.68
C ASN A 103 -16.11 14.27 -3.49
N LYS A 104 -15.24 14.89 -2.67
CA LYS A 104 -15.70 15.79 -1.62
C LYS A 104 -16.17 17.10 -2.27
N PRO A 105 -17.41 17.55 -2.01
CA PRO A 105 -17.91 18.82 -2.53
C PRO A 105 -17.14 20.02 -1.96
#